data_AF-A0A218QAK0-F1
#
_entry.id   AF-A0A218QAK0-F1
#
_cell.length_a   1.000
_cell.length_b   1.000
_cell.length_c   1.000
_cell.angle_alpha   90.00
_cell.angle_beta   90.00
_cell.angle_gamma   90.00
#
_symmetry.space_group_name_H-M   'P 1'
#
loop_
_entity.id
_entity.type
_entity.pdbx_description
1 polymer ?
#
loop_
_entity_poly.entity_id
_entity_poly.type
_entity_poly.pdbx_seq_one_letter_code
_entity_poly.pdbx_strand_id
1 'polypeptide(L)' 'MERSILIHFDKKTGEVRVEAEGFEGLSCLEATQPFEEALGVVEGDRTFKDEAQTQQLRNTSTHQTRLRQ' A
#
# COMPACT_ATOMS: atom_id res chain seq x y z
N MET A 1 11.69 -13.98 -2.86
CA MET A 1 10.29 -13.91 -2.39
C MET A 1 9.43 -13.73 -3.62
N GLU A 2 8.38 -14.53 -3.76
CA GLU A 2 7.43 -14.40 -4.88
C GLU A 2 6.54 -13.18 -4.61
N ARG A 3 6.22 -12.43 -5.66
CA ARG A 3 5.37 -11.23 -5.61
C ARG A 3 4.11 -11.53 -6.41
N SER A 4 2.96 -11.34 -5.79
CA SER A 4 1.65 -11.66 -6.37
C SER A 4 0.67 -10.52 -6.15
N ILE A 5 -0.15 -10.26 -7.16
CA ILE A 5 -1.33 -9.40 -7.05
C ILE A 5 -2.54 -10.32 -7.07
N LEU A 6 -3.28 -10.32 -5.96
CA LEU A 6 -4.50 -11.09 -5.76
C LEU A 6 -5.69 -10.16 -5.97
N ILE A 7 -6.58 -10.53 -6.90
CA ILE A 7 -7.84 -9.82 -7.13
C ILE A 7 -8.96 -10.70 -6.61
N HIS A 8 -9.54 -10.29 -5.48
CA HIS A 8 -10.69 -10.96 -4.89
C HIS A 8 -11.97 -10.39 -5.49
N PHE A 9 -12.80 -11.26 -6.04
CA PHE A 9 -14.10 -10.89 -6.61
C PHE A 9 -15.21 -11.63 -5.86
N ASP A 10 -16.04 -10.89 -5.13
CA ASP A 10 -17.24 -11.45 -4.54
C ASP A 10 -18.36 -11.48 -5.58
N LYS A 11 -18.71 -12.70 -6.01
CA LYS A 11 -19.76 -12.93 -7.01
C LYS A 11 -21.17 -12.59 -6.52
N LYS A 12 -21.39 -12.46 -5.21
CA LYS A 12 -22.70 -12.18 -4.63
C LYS A 12 -22.95 -10.68 -4.48
N THR A 13 -21.95 -9.93 -4.05
CA THR A 13 -22.04 -8.48 -3.81
C THR A 13 -21.51 -7.65 -4.99
N GLY A 14 -20.67 -8.23 -5.84
CA GLY A 14 -19.93 -7.52 -6.88
C GLY A 14 -18.73 -6.74 -6.35
N GLU A 15 -18.37 -6.92 -5.07
CA GLU A 15 -17.23 -6.26 -4.45
C GLU A 15 -15.91 -6.79 -5.02
N VAL A 16 -15.01 -5.87 -5.36
CA VAL A 16 -13.69 -6.18 -5.91
C VAL A 16 -12.62 -5.62 -4.98
N ARG A 17 -11.70 -6.47 -4.54
CA ARG A 17 -10.60 -6.09 -3.64
C ARG A 17 -9.27 -6.50 -4.25
N VAL A 18 -8.30 -5.59 -4.24
CA VAL A 18 -6.94 -5.82 -4.74
C VAL A 18 -5.99 -5.96 -3.56
N GLU A 19 -5.19 -7.02 -3.55
CA GLU A 19 -4.23 -7.32 -2.49
C GLU A 19 -2.84 -7.57 -3.09
N ALA A 20 -1.84 -6.87 -2.57
CA ALA A 20 -0.44 -7.05 -2.93
C ALA A 20 0.26 -7.93 -1.91
N GLU A 21 0.59 -9.16 -2.30
CA GLU A 21 1.27 -10.14 -1.47
C GLU A 21 2.77 -10.22 -1.83
N GLY A 22 3.62 -10.23 -0.80
CA GLY A 22 5.08 -10.23 -0.98
C GLY A 22 5.68 -8.88 -1.40
N PHE A 23 4.90 -7.80 -1.35
CA PHE A 23 5.36 -6.43 -1.56
C PHE A 23 5.72 -5.77 -0.23
N GLU A 24 6.80 -4.98 -0.23
CA GLU A 24 7.29 -4.26 0.95
C GLU A 24 7.32 -2.74 0.70
N GLY A 25 7.01 -1.96 1.73
CA GLY A 25 7.04 -0.50 1.65
C GLY A 25 6.06 0.09 0.63
N LEU A 26 6.46 1.14 -0.09
CA LEU A 26 5.62 1.83 -1.08
C LEU A 26 5.44 1.06 -2.39
N SER A 27 6.19 -0.05 -2.58
CA SER A 27 6.10 -0.85 -3.80
C SER A 27 4.74 -1.54 -3.97
N CYS A 28 3.99 -1.73 -2.88
CA CYS A 28 2.63 -2.25 -2.95
C CYS A 28 1.67 -1.27 -3.61
N LEU A 29 1.80 0.04 -3.36
CA LEU A 29 0.94 1.08 -3.93
C LEU A 29 1.12 1.18 -5.44
N GLU A 30 2.38 1.26 -5.89
CA GLU A 30 2.69 1.31 -7.32
C GLU A 30 2.22 0.06 -8.06
N ALA A 31 2.26 -1.10 -7.40
CA ALA A 31 1.84 -2.35 -7.99
C ALA A 31 0.32 -2.53 -8.06
N THR A 32 -0.45 -2.01 -7.08
CA THR A 32 -1.93 -2.10 -7.11
C THR A 32 -2.59 -1.00 -7.92
N GLN A 33 -1.94 0.17 -8.05
CA GLN A 33 -2.46 1.35 -8.74
C GLN A 33 -3.03 1.10 -10.16
N PRO A 34 -2.32 0.42 -11.10
CA PRO A 34 -2.87 0.18 -12.44
C PRO A 34 -4.09 -0.75 -12.43
N PHE A 35 -4.20 -1.64 -11.43
CA PHE A 35 -5.35 -2.53 -11.30
C PHE A 35 -6.55 -1.79 -10.69
N GLU A 36 -6.32 -0.95 -9.67
CA GLU A 36 -7.36 -0.10 -9.08
C GLU A 36 -7.96 0.84 -10.14
N GLU A 37 -7.13 1.46 -10.98
CA GLU A 37 -7.58 2.34 -12.07
C GLU A 37 -8.40 1.58 -13.12
N ALA A 38 -7.94 0.41 -13.57
CA ALA A 38 -8.66 -0.41 -14.55
C ALA A 38 -10.00 -0.94 -14.00
N LEU A 39 -10.08 -1.18 -12.70
CA LEU A 39 -11.28 -1.65 -12.02
C LEU A 39 -12.22 -0.51 -11.57
N GLY A 40 -11.78 0.74 -11.68
CA GLY A 40 -12.54 1.92 -11.25
C GLY A 40 -12.72 2.01 -9.72
N VAL A 41 -11.82 1.40 -8.95
CA VAL A 41 -11.87 1.38 -7.48
C VAL A 41 -11.53 2.78 -6.96
N VAL A 42 -12.42 3.37 -6.17
CA VAL A 42 -12.20 4.69 -5.54
C VAL A 42 -11.28 4.51 -4.32
N GLU A 43 -10.27 5.37 -4.17
CA GLU A 43 -9.17 5.30 -3.18
C GLU A 43 -9.58 5.35 -1.68
N GLY A 44 -10.85 5.11 -1.34
CA GLY A 44 -11.42 5.33 -0.01
C GLY A 44 -11.04 4.30 1.06
N ASP A 45 -10.84 3.02 0.71
CA ASP A 45 -10.72 1.91 1.67
C ASP A 45 -9.41 1.11 1.52
N ARG A 46 -8.25 1.79 1.52
CA ARG A 46 -6.95 1.11 1.57
C ARG A 46 -6.66 0.60 2.99
N THR A 47 -6.50 -0.70 3.13
CA THR A 47 -6.05 -1.32 4.38
C THR A 47 -4.61 -1.78 4.24
N PHE A 48 -3.70 -1.25 5.05
CA PHE A 48 -2.29 -1.60 5.03
C PHE A 48 -1.99 -2.69 6.05
N LYS A 49 -1.23 -3.70 5.64
CA LYS A 49 -0.68 -4.71 6.57
C LYS A 49 0.56 -4.15 7.28
N ASP A 50 0.93 -4.75 8.41
CA ASP A 50 2.04 -4.29 9.26
C ASP A 50 3.38 -4.19 8.50
N GLU A 51 3.59 -5.04 7.49
CA GLU A 51 4.76 -5.05 6.63
C GLU A 51 4.91 -3.76 5.82
N ALA A 52 3.79 -3.13 5.41
CA ALA A 52 3.78 -1.82 4.77
C ALA A 52 3.98 -0.70 5.81
N GLN A 53 3.45 -0.87 7.02
CA GLN A 53 3.44 0.16 8.07
C GLN A 53 4.82 0.35 8.73
N THR A 54 5.64 -0.71 8.79
CA THR A 54 6.95 -0.72 9.46
C THR A 54 7.96 0.28 8.86
N GLN A 55 7.83 0.68 7.59
CA GLN A 55 8.71 1.68 6.96
C GLN A 55 8.21 3.12 7.10
N GLN A 56 6.91 3.37 7.33
CA GLN A 56 6.40 4.74 7.52
C GLN A 56 6.95 5.40 8.78
N LEU A 57 7.27 4.61 9.81
CA LEU A 57 7.85 5.08 11.07
C LEU A 57 9.32 5.52 10.97
N ARG A 58 10.05 5.19 9.89
CA ARG A 58 11.48 5.51 9.76
C ARG A 58 11.79 6.90 9.17
N ASN A 59 10.80 7.59 8.59
CA ASN A 59 11.03 8.88 7.93
C ASN A 59 10.86 10.13 8.82
N THR A 60 10.61 10.01 10.13
CA THR A 60 10.38 11.17 11.02
C THR A 60 11.61 11.62 11.83
N SER A 61 12.81 11.10 11.55
CA SER A 61 13.98 11.33 12.41
C SER A 61 15.17 12.01 11.71
N THR A 62 14.96 13.17 11.06
CA THR A 62 16.08 14.05 10.68
C THR A 62 15.64 15.52 10.63
N HIS A 63 15.72 16.21 11.76
CA HIS A 63 16.20 17.61 11.85
C HIS A 63 16.19 18.11 13.31
N GLN A 64 17.07 17.55 14.14
CA GLN A 64 17.61 18.30 15.28
C GLN A 64 19.07 18.63 14.99
N THR A 65 19.30 19.78 14.37
CA THR A 65 20.64 20.39 14.37
C THR A 65 20.49 21.76 15.00
N ARG A 66 20.91 21.86 16.26
CA ARG A 66 21.17 23.12 16.96
C ARG A 66 22.08 24.00 16.09
N LEU A 67 21.67 25.24 15.86
CA LEU A 67 22.61 26.34 15.63
C LEU A 67 22.28 27.44 16.63
N ARG A 68 22.96 27.36 17.79
CA ARG A 68 23.33 28.54 18.57
C ARG A 68 24.57 29.10 17.90
N GLN A 69 24.51 30.34 17.43
CA GLN A 69 25.57 31.34 17.51
C GLN A 69 24.90 32.71 17.61
#